data_AF-A0A2S3ZGU1-F1
#
_entry.id   AF-A0A2S3ZGU1-F1
#
_cell.length_a   1.000
_cell.length_b   1.000
_cell.length_c   1.000
_cell.angle_alpha   90.00
_cell.angle_beta   90.00
_cell.angle_gamma   90.00
#
_symmetry.space_group_name_H-M   'P 1'
#
loop_
_entity.id
_entity.type
_entity.pdbx_description
1 polymer ?
#
loop_
_entity_poly.entity_id
_entity_poly.type
_entity_poly.pdbx_seq_one_letter_code
_entity_poly.pdbx_strand_id
1 'polypeptide(L)'
;MKLITYAGGTILTGDDVAEALLDYVTAHSQGEESIAVEIQVLEPDGSTRTHTLVLGPATELNVADVAEDSLAGEIALFPLPVFPPSHILAVKEPSAETEAEAEEHAADFNRAVEEIDQGSDGLFDR
;
A
#
# COMPACT_ATOMS: atom_id res chain seq x y z
N MET A 1 16.37 -6.07 14.02
CA MET A 1 16.05 -7.33 13.32
C MET A 1 14.59 -7.67 13.54
N LYS A 2 13.92 -8.25 12.53
CA LYS A 2 12.50 -8.67 12.65
C LYS A 2 12.32 -10.16 12.51
N LEU A 3 11.39 -10.69 13.30
CA LEU A 3 10.86 -12.03 13.17
C LEU A 3 9.58 -11.97 12.32
N ILE A 4 9.59 -12.67 11.19
CA ILE A 4 8.43 -12.80 10.32
C ILE A 4 7.82 -14.19 10.51
N THR A 5 6.52 -14.25 10.76
CA THR A 5 5.74 -15.48 10.74
C THR A 5 4.98 -15.56 9.42
N TYR A 6 5.22 -16.62 8.66
CA TYR A 6 4.60 -16.89 7.36
C TYR A 6 4.27 -18.39 7.23
N ALA A 7 3.04 -18.71 6.82
CA ALA A 7 2.55 -20.08 6.62
C ALA A 7 2.81 -21.05 7.81
N GLY A 8 2.86 -20.52 9.03
CA GLY A 8 3.15 -21.30 10.25
C GLY A 8 4.64 -21.52 10.54
N GLY A 9 5.54 -21.02 9.68
CA GLY A 9 6.97 -20.94 9.94
C GLY A 9 7.37 -19.56 10.47
N THR A 10 8.47 -19.52 11.21
CA THR A 10 9.09 -18.28 11.70
C THR A 10 10.48 -18.12 11.09
N ILE A 11 10.77 -16.95 10.57
CA ILE A 11 12.05 -16.59 9.93
C ILE A 11 12.55 -15.28 10.51
N LEU A 12 13.85 -15.21 10.77
CA LEU A 12 14.50 -14.01 11.27
C LEU A 12 15.22 -13.32 10.12
N THR A 13 14.97 -12.03 9.91
CA THR A 13 15.60 -11.26 8.84
C THR A 13 15.89 -9.83 9.29
N GLY A 14 16.52 -9.04 8.42
CA GLY A 14 16.79 -7.62 8.64
C GLY A 14 15.51 -6.79 8.71
N ASP A 15 15.61 -5.63 9.34
CA ASP A 15 14.49 -4.69 9.49
C ASP A 15 14.03 -4.18 8.11
N ASP A 16 14.97 -3.76 7.27
CA ASP A 16 14.69 -3.28 5.91
C ASP A 16 13.97 -4.34 5.05
N VAL A 17 14.39 -5.61 5.14
CA VAL A 17 13.78 -6.72 4.38
C VAL A 17 12.35 -6.96 4.82
N ALA A 18 12.10 -6.94 6.13
CA ALA A 18 10.76 -7.14 6.69
C ALA A 18 9.81 -5.99 6.33
N GLU A 19 10.27 -4.74 6.38
CA GLU A 19 9.48 -3.59 5.94
C GLU A 19 9.17 -3.65 4.45
N ALA A 20 10.16 -3.99 3.61
CA ALA A 20 9.96 -4.11 2.17
C ALA A 20 8.95 -5.22 1.81
N LEU A 21 8.97 -6.35 2.50
CA LEU A 21 7.98 -7.41 2.32
C LEU A 21 6.57 -6.96 2.72
N LEU A 22 6.44 -6.22 3.82
CA LEU A 22 5.14 -5.72 4.30
C LEU A 22 4.54 -4.69 3.33
N ASP A 23 5.36 -3.77 2.84
CA ASP A 23 4.96 -2.79 1.82
C ASP A 23 4.51 -3.49 0.53
N TYR A 24 5.28 -4.48 0.08
CA TYR A 24 4.96 -5.27 -1.09
C TYR A 24 3.65 -6.04 -0.96
N VAL A 25 3.44 -6.77 0.13
CA VAL A 25 2.19 -7.50 0.37
C VAL A 25 1.02 -6.53 0.42
N THR A 26 1.16 -5.39 1.11
CA THR A 26 0.10 -4.38 1.22
C THR A 26 -0.27 -3.80 -0.15
N ALA A 27 0.72 -3.52 -1.00
CA ALA A 27 0.51 -3.03 -2.36
C ALA A 27 -0.10 -4.10 -3.28
N HIS A 28 0.27 -5.37 -3.09
CA HIS A 28 -0.13 -6.49 -3.95
C HIS A 28 -1.39 -7.23 -3.46
N SER A 29 -1.93 -6.92 -2.28
CA SER A 29 -3.17 -7.53 -1.74
C SER A 29 -4.41 -7.36 -2.63
N GLN A 30 -4.38 -6.46 -3.62
CA GLN A 30 -5.47 -6.26 -4.59
C GLN A 30 -5.33 -7.10 -5.87
N GLY A 31 -4.22 -7.82 -6.05
CA GLY A 31 -3.97 -8.67 -7.22
C GLY A 31 -4.49 -10.11 -7.06
N GLU A 32 -4.60 -10.85 -8.16
CA GLU A 32 -5.02 -12.27 -8.16
C GLU A 32 -3.84 -13.26 -8.26
N GLU A 33 -2.62 -12.78 -8.46
CA GLU A 33 -1.44 -13.63 -8.69
C GLU A 33 -0.55 -13.79 -7.45
N SER A 34 -0.07 -15.02 -7.25
CA SER A 34 0.95 -15.35 -6.25
C SER A 34 2.35 -15.13 -6.82
N ILE A 35 3.25 -14.61 -5.98
CA ILE A 35 4.59 -14.19 -6.38
C ILE A 35 5.62 -14.83 -5.46
N ALA A 36 6.66 -15.41 -6.06
CA ALA A 36 7.79 -15.95 -5.31
C ALA A 36 8.85 -14.88 -5.10
N VAL A 37 9.25 -14.66 -3.85
CA VAL A 37 10.28 -13.70 -3.45
C VAL A 37 11.38 -14.43 -2.69
N GLU A 38 12.63 -14.21 -3.08
CA GLU A 38 13.79 -14.77 -2.42
C GLU A 38 14.35 -13.76 -1.40
N ILE A 39 14.48 -14.18 -0.15
CA ILE A 39 15.00 -13.34 0.93
C ILE A 39 16.14 -14.05 1.65
N GLN A 40 17.04 -13.27 2.24
CA GLN A 40 18.05 -13.79 3.16
C GLN A 40 17.48 -13.84 4.56
N VAL A 41 17.59 -15.00 5.22
CA VAL A 41 17.19 -15.20 6.61
C VAL A 41 18.38 -15.63 7.44
N LEU A 42 18.35 -15.30 8.73
CA LEU A 42 19.31 -15.77 9.71
C LEU A 42 18.83 -17.12 10.26
N GLU A 43 19.63 -18.15 10.02
CA GLU A 43 19.41 -19.48 10.57
C GLU A 43 19.93 -19.55 12.02
N PRO A 44 19.44 -20.50 12.85
CA PRO A 44 19.83 -20.61 14.26
C PRO A 44 21.31 -20.95 14.49
N ASP A 45 22.03 -21.36 13.45
CA ASP A 45 23.48 -21.56 13.47
C ASP A 45 24.28 -20.25 13.26
N GLY A 46 23.59 -19.13 13.03
CA GLY A 46 24.18 -17.82 12.76
C GLY A 46 24.57 -17.60 11.30
N SER A 47 24.27 -18.55 10.41
CA SER A 47 24.50 -18.41 8.97
C SER A 47 23.34 -17.70 8.29
N THR A 48 23.60 -16.94 7.22
CA THR A 48 22.55 -16.42 6.35
C THR A 48 22.24 -17.38 5.22
N ARG A 49 20.95 -17.62 4.96
CA ARG A 49 20.49 -18.51 3.90
C ARG A 49 19.37 -17.89 3.09
N THR A 50 19.33 -18.18 1.80
CA THR A 50 18.24 -17.76 0.93
C THR A 50 17.02 -18.67 1.14
N HIS A 51 15.88 -18.05 1.42
CA HIS A 51 14.57 -18.70 1.51
C HIS A 51 13.63 -18.11 0.45
N THR A 52 12.79 -18.95 -0.14
CA THR A 52 11.78 -18.53 -1.11
C THR A 52 10.41 -18.47 -0.43
N LEU A 53 9.80 -17.30 -0.40
CA LEU A 53 8.46 -17.07 0.13
C LEU A 53 7.48 -16.88 -1.03
N VAL A 54 6.26 -17.39 -0.89
CA VAL A 54 5.19 -17.24 -1.89
C VAL A 54 4.12 -16.29 -1.36
N LEU A 55 4.11 -15.06 -1.84
CA LEU A 55 3.18 -14.02 -1.41
C LEU A 55 1.98 -14.00 -2.36
N GLY A 56 0.78 -14.23 -1.84
CA GLY A 56 -0.47 -14.13 -2.59
C GLY A 56 -1.50 -13.23 -1.86
N PRO A 57 -2.68 -13.02 -2.45
CA PRO A 57 -3.69 -12.09 -1.93
C PRO A 57 -4.23 -12.46 -0.54
N ALA A 58 -4.19 -13.74 -0.18
CA ALA A 58 -4.59 -14.24 1.13
C ALA A 58 -3.41 -14.50 2.07
N THR A 59 -2.20 -14.03 1.72
CA THR A 59 -1.03 -14.20 2.57
C THR A 59 -1.14 -13.33 3.82
N GLU A 60 -1.17 -13.99 4.97
CA GLU A 60 -0.99 -13.33 6.25
C GLU A 60 0.51 -13.28 6.58
N LEU A 61 0.98 -12.08 6.89
CA LEU A 61 2.35 -11.81 7.31
C LEU A 61 2.30 -11.15 8.68
N ASN A 62 2.92 -11.79 9.68
CA ASN A 62 3.06 -11.18 11.01
C ASN A 62 4.53 -10.83 11.23
N VAL A 63 4.81 -9.56 11.48
CA VAL A 63 6.17 -9.04 11.71
C VAL A 63 6.26 -8.61 13.18
N ALA A 64 7.26 -9.13 13.89
CA ALA A 64 7.53 -8.79 15.27
C ALA A 64 8.97 -8.30 15.45
N ASP A 65 9.13 -7.29 16.30
CA ASP A 65 10.44 -6.83 16.75
C ASP A 65 11.10 -7.89 17.64
N VAL A 66 12.37 -8.18 17.36
CA VAL A 66 13.22 -8.94 18.26
C VAL A 66 14.02 -7.94 19.08
N ALA A 67 14.13 -8.16 20.39
CA ALA A 67 14.82 -7.25 21.32
C ALA A 67 16.34 -7.10 21.06
N GLU A 68 16.87 -7.76 20.03
CA GLU A 68 18.24 -7.60 19.58
C GLU A 68 18.32 -6.32 18.72
N ASP A 69 19.16 -5.37 19.15
CA ASP A 69 19.43 -4.11 18.46
C ASP A 69 19.60 -4.32 16.94
N SER A 70 19.03 -3.42 16.15
CA SER A 70 19.27 -3.37 14.70
C SER A 70 20.78 -3.41 14.44
N LEU A 71 21.24 -4.40 13.68
CA LEU A 71 22.66 -4.53 13.37
C LEU A 71 23.07 -3.40 12.42
N ALA A 72 24.04 -2.59 12.84
CA ALA A 72 24.67 -1.62 11.94
C ALA A 72 25.26 -2.34 10.72
N GLY A 73 24.70 -2.08 9.53
CA GLY A 73 25.10 -2.73 8.29
C GLY A 73 24.30 -4.00 7.94
N GLU A 74 23.11 -4.18 8.51
CA GLU A 74 22.23 -5.31 8.22
C GLU A 74 21.97 -5.54 6.72
N ILE A 75 21.91 -4.49 5.91
CA ILE A 75 21.74 -4.56 4.45
C ILE A 75 22.84 -5.41 3.77
N ALA A 76 24.05 -5.48 4.35
CA ALA A 76 25.12 -6.32 3.82
C ALA A 76 24.88 -7.83 4.09
N LEU A 77 24.15 -8.17 5.16
CA LEU A 77 23.80 -9.54 5.52
C LEU A 77 22.45 -9.95 4.91
N PHE A 78 21.52 -9.00 4.87
CA PHE A 78 20.14 -9.12 4.41
C PHE A 78 19.89 -8.10 3.29
N PRO A 79 20.39 -8.35 2.06
CA PRO A 79 20.08 -7.51 0.93
C PRO A 79 18.58 -7.46 0.67
N LEU A 80 18.09 -6.30 0.21
CA LEU A 80 16.70 -6.14 -0.16
C LEU A 80 16.32 -7.13 -1.28
N PRO A 81 15.19 -7.84 -1.12
CA PRO A 81 14.70 -8.72 -2.17
C PRO A 81 14.35 -7.94 -3.44
N VAL A 82 14.61 -8.56 -4.59
CA VAL A 82 14.15 -8.02 -5.87
C VAL A 82 12.72 -8.48 -6.09
N PHE A 83 11.79 -7.54 -5.99
CA PHE A 83 10.40 -7.81 -6.33
C PHE A 83 10.18 -7.73 -7.83
N PRO A 84 9.36 -8.62 -8.43
CA PRO A 84 8.93 -8.41 -9.80
C PRO A 84 8.15 -7.10 -9.88
N PRO A 85 8.18 -6.42 -11.04
CA PRO A 85 7.42 -5.19 -11.21
C PRO A 85 5.95 -5.49 -10.94
N SER A 86 5.38 -4.84 -9.92
CA SER A 86 3.94 -4.85 -9.72
C SER A 86 3.32 -4.24 -10.96
N HIS A 87 2.43 -5.00 -11.62
CA HIS A 87 1.52 -4.38 -12.57
C HIS A 87 0.71 -3.37 -11.76
N ILE A 88 1.04 -2.08 -11.89
CA ILE A 88 0.22 -1.01 -11.36
C ILE A 88 -1.14 -1.15 -12.05
N LEU A 89 -2.08 -1.87 -11.43
CA LEU A 89 -3.48 -1.69 -11.69
C LEU A 89 -3.73 -0.26 -11.25
N ALA A 90 -3.80 0.62 -12.25
CA ALA A 90 -4.03 2.04 -12.07
C ALA A 90 -5.00 2.25 -10.92
N VAL A 91 -4.55 2.96 -9.89
CA VAL A 91 -5.47 3.74 -9.06
C VAL A 91 -6.30 4.48 -10.08
N LYS A 92 -7.58 4.11 -10.20
CA LYS A 92 -8.55 4.98 -10.82
C LYS A 92 -8.52 6.19 -9.91
N GLU A 93 -7.66 7.16 -10.25
CA GLU A 93 -7.84 8.54 -9.83
C GLU A 93 -9.34 8.77 -9.97
N PRO A 94 -10.03 9.28 -8.93
CA PRO A 94 -11.45 9.59 -9.09
C PRO A 94 -11.51 10.38 -10.38
N SER A 95 -12.19 9.80 -11.39
CA SER A 95 -12.16 10.28 -12.77
C SER A 95 -12.18 11.78 -12.66
N ALA A 96 -11.11 12.44 -13.10
CA ALA A 96 -11.14 13.88 -13.23
C ALA A 96 -12.37 14.13 -14.10
N GLU A 97 -13.49 14.49 -13.45
CA GLU A 97 -14.56 15.21 -14.10
C GLU A 97 -13.81 16.31 -14.81
N THR A 98 -13.88 16.25 -16.14
CA THR A 98 -13.05 17.07 -17.01
C THR A 98 -13.18 18.52 -16.52
N GLU A 99 -12.16 19.38 -16.63
CA GLU A 99 -12.26 20.79 -16.20
C GLU A 99 -13.55 21.47 -16.71
N ALA A 100 -14.02 21.05 -17.89
CA ALA A 100 -15.33 21.40 -18.47
C ALA A 100 -16.56 20.94 -17.67
N GLU A 101 -16.56 19.73 -17.11
CA GLU A 101 -17.65 19.19 -16.28
C GLU A 101 -17.67 19.86 -14.89
N ALA A 102 -16.48 20.15 -14.32
CA ALA A 102 -16.36 20.92 -13.08
C ALA A 102 -16.82 22.38 -13.25
N GLU A 103 -16.52 23.02 -14.39
CA GLU A 103 -17.05 24.36 -14.74
C GLU A 103 -18.57 24.35 -14.96
N GLU A 104 -19.12 23.31 -15.60
CA GLU A 104 -20.57 23.17 -15.79
C GLU A 104 -21.31 23.06 -14.44
N HIS A 105 -20.78 22.26 -13.51
CA HIS A 105 -21.38 22.07 -12.19
C HIS A 105 -21.32 23.36 -11.33
N ALA A 106 -20.23 24.13 -11.44
CA ALA A 106 -20.11 25.42 -10.77
C ALA A 106 -21.09 26.47 -11.35
N ALA A 107 -21.30 26.46 -12.67
CA ALA A 107 -22.26 27.35 -13.33
C ALA A 107 -23.72 27.03 -12.95
N ASP A 108 -24.08 25.75 -12.81
CA ASP A 108 -25.42 25.35 -12.40
C ASP A 108 -25.75 25.77 -10.97
N PHE A 109 -24.78 25.64 -10.04
CA PHE A 109 -24.94 26.11 -8.66
C PHE A 109 -25.12 27.63 -8.57
N ASN A 110 -24.32 28.42 -9.31
CA ASN A 110 -24.46 29.87 -9.32
C ASN A 110 -25.81 30.32 -9.90
N ARG A 111 -26.29 29.67 -10.97
CA ARG A 111 -27.61 29.94 -11.54
C ARG A 111 -28.74 29.67 -10.54
N ALA A 112 -28.68 28.54 -9.83
CA ALA A 112 -29.66 28.21 -8.80
C ALA A 112 -29.68 29.23 -7.65
N VAL A 113 -28.51 29.75 -7.27
CA VAL A 113 -28.40 30.81 -6.25
C VAL A 113 -28.96 32.15 -6.75
N GLU A 114 -28.72 32.52 -8.01
CA GLU A 114 -29.28 33.73 -8.61
C GLU A 114 -30.81 33.67 -8.77
N GLU A 115 -31.39 32.51 -9.09
CA GLU A 115 -32.85 32.34 -9.15
C GLU A 115 -33.52 32.49 -7.77
N ILE A 116 -32.83 32.11 -6.69
CA ILE A 116 -33.31 32.30 -5.32
C ILE A 116 -33.24 33.78 -4.92
N ASP A 117 -32.19 34.50 -5.33
CA ASP A 117 -32.03 35.93 -5.04
C ASP A 117 -33.03 36.80 -5.84
N GLN A 118 -33.33 36.42 -7.09
CA GLN A 118 -34.33 37.09 -7.93
C GLN A 118 -35.79 36.69 -7.63
N GLY A 119 -36.01 35.66 -6.80
CA GLY A 119 -37.33 35.12 -6.46
C GLY A 119 -38.01 35.74 -5.24
N SER A 120 -37.41 36.71 -4.55
CA SER A 120 -37.95 37.23 -3.29
C SER A 120 -38.57 38.64 -3.34
N ASP A 121 -38.67 39.27 -4.51
CA ASP A 121 -39.23 40.63 -4.65
C ASP A 121 -40.65 40.66 -5.24
N GLY A 122 -41.52 39.71 -4.87
CA GLY A 122 -42.83 39.61 -5.52
C GLY A 122 -43.93 38.79 -4.86
N LEU A 123 -44.03 38.73 -3.53
CA LEU A 123 -45.32 38.34 -2.91
C LEU A 123 -45.50 38.88 -1.48
N PHE A 124 -45.63 40.21 -1.37
CA PHE A 124 -46.38 40.85 -0.29
C PHE A 124 -47.39 41.83 -0.91
N ASP A 125 -48.51 41.33 -1.42
CA ASP A 125 -49.78 42.10 -1.45
C ASP A 125 -50.98 41.16 -1.58
N ARG A 126 -51.52 40.72 -0.43
CA ARG A 126 -52.96 40.77 -0.07
C ARG A 126 -53.23 40.14 1.28
#